data_AF-A0AAE9WAD4-F1
#
_entry.id   AF-A0AAE9WAD4-F1
#
_cell.length_a   1.000
_cell.length_b   1.000
_cell.length_c   1.000
_cell.angle_alpha   90.00
_cell.angle_beta   90.00
_cell.angle_gamma   90.00
#
_symmetry.space_group_name_H-M   'P 1'
#
loop_
_entity.id
_entity.type
_entity.pdbx_description
1 polymer ?
#
loop_
_entity_poly.entity_id
_entity_poly.type
_entity_poly.pdbx_seq_one_letter_code
_entity_poly.pdbx_strand_id
1 'polypeptide(L)'
;MANTYSFFFIITFFFHLFGSTLGNTEIINFKATHSNNRSKSCQLKVQEALSQTLLLQPYPIDSEKGISESATIVALQACGLKENAWYQLRASWPAVYPSDIDLAWNDTHCLLHLYASFYSANTSLMKNPRPVPVQIDLDPLILGFLPSSVIPTVIVITALVVSSIPFAFFILKKQKQD
;
A
#
# COMPACT_ATOMS: atom_id res chain seq x y z
N MET A 1 27.05 -1.15 30.91
CA MET A 1 25.57 -1.12 30.98
C MET A 1 24.90 -0.17 29.97
N ALA A 2 25.63 0.70 29.24
CA ALA A 2 25.01 1.60 28.24
C ALA A 2 24.65 0.93 26.89
N ASN A 3 25.29 -0.18 26.53
CA ASN A 3 25.10 -0.83 25.22
C ASN A 3 23.77 -1.60 25.07
N THR A 4 23.18 -2.08 26.16
CA THR A 4 21.95 -2.89 26.14
C THR A 4 20.71 -2.05 25.85
N TYR A 5 20.68 -0.79 26.31
CA TYR A 5 19.55 0.12 26.05
C TYR A 5 19.47 0.53 24.58
N SER A 6 20.62 0.76 23.91
CA SER A 6 20.66 1.12 22.49
C SER A 6 20.12 0.01 21.58
N PHE A 7 20.43 -1.24 21.88
CA PHE A 7 19.95 -2.39 21.10
C PHE A 7 18.44 -2.60 21.23
N PHE A 8 17.89 -2.37 22.42
CA PHE A 8 16.44 -2.45 22.67
C PHE A 8 15.65 -1.38 21.91
N PHE A 9 16.16 -0.14 21.85
CA PHE A 9 15.53 0.92 21.06
C PHE A 9 15.55 0.62 19.56
N ILE A 10 16.64 0.06 19.05
CA ILE A 10 16.75 -0.36 17.65
C ILE A 10 15.74 -1.47 17.36
N ILE A 11 15.69 -2.52 18.18
CA ILE A 11 14.73 -3.63 18.01
C ILE A 11 13.28 -3.12 18.06
N THR A 12 12.95 -2.25 19.03
CA THR A 12 11.59 -1.71 19.16
C THR A 12 11.22 -0.81 17.96
N PHE A 13 12.17 -0.04 17.43
CA PHE A 13 12.01 0.73 16.20
C PHE A 13 11.79 -0.17 14.97
N PHE A 14 12.56 -1.25 14.86
CA PHE A 14 12.39 -2.26 13.81
C PHE A 14 11.03 -2.97 13.92
N PHE A 15 10.57 -3.37 15.10
CA PHE A 15 9.24 -3.96 15.27
C PHE A 15 8.11 -2.97 14.95
N HIS A 16 8.28 -1.69 15.25
CA HIS A 16 7.32 -0.66 14.84
C HIS A 16 7.31 -0.43 13.32
N LEU A 17 8.44 -0.61 12.64
CA LEU A 17 8.54 -0.51 11.18
C LEU A 17 8.01 -1.74 10.44
N PHE A 18 8.09 -2.93 11.04
CA PHE A 18 7.72 -4.20 10.40
C PHE A 18 6.29 -4.67 10.69
N GLY A 19 5.53 -3.96 11.54
CA GLY A 19 4.21 -4.40 12.03
C GLY A 19 3.07 -4.47 11.00
N SER A 20 3.30 -4.46 9.69
CA SER A 20 2.21 -4.36 8.71
C SER A 20 2.54 -4.98 7.35
N THR A 21 2.77 -6.30 7.27
CA THR A 21 2.92 -6.97 5.95
C THR A 21 2.37 -8.41 5.90
N LEU A 22 1.19 -8.64 6.47
CA LEU A 22 0.41 -9.87 6.20
C LEU A 22 -0.87 -9.53 5.44
N GLY A 23 -0.70 -8.94 4.27
CA GLY A 23 -1.79 -8.57 3.37
C GLY A 23 -1.40 -8.83 1.93
N ASN A 24 -2.39 -9.19 1.13
CA ASN A 24 -2.27 -9.12 -0.31
C ASN A 24 -2.25 -7.64 -0.71
N THR A 25 -1.55 -7.32 -1.80
CA THR A 25 -1.47 -5.95 -2.30
C THR A 25 -1.44 -5.96 -3.80
N GLU A 26 -2.21 -5.04 -4.38
CA GLU A 26 -2.16 -4.72 -5.80
C GLU A 26 -1.72 -3.28 -5.97
N ILE A 27 -0.87 -3.05 -6.98
CA ILE A 27 -0.23 -1.75 -7.21
C ILE A 27 -0.32 -1.42 -8.69
N ILE A 28 -0.80 -0.22 -9.00
CA ILE A 28 -0.73 0.34 -10.34
C ILE A 28 -0.04 1.71 -10.30
N ASN A 29 0.82 1.94 -11.29
CA ASN A 29 1.44 3.24 -11.51
C ASN A 29 0.80 3.89 -12.71
N PHE A 30 0.39 5.15 -12.57
CA PHE A 30 -0.22 5.89 -13.67
C PHE A 30 0.28 7.33 -13.69
N LYS A 31 0.18 7.95 -14.87
CA LYS A 31 0.46 9.36 -15.05
C LYS A 31 -0.86 10.12 -15.14
N ALA A 32 -1.03 11.14 -14.30
CA ALA A 32 -2.23 11.96 -14.35
C ALA A 32 -2.21 12.85 -15.61
N THR A 33 -3.22 12.68 -16.46
CA THR A 33 -3.41 13.41 -17.72
C THR A 33 -4.16 14.73 -17.50
N HIS A 34 -5.00 14.81 -16.46
CA HIS A 34 -5.82 15.97 -16.17
C HIS A 34 -5.73 16.39 -14.70
N SER A 35 -5.67 17.71 -14.47
CA SER A 35 -5.84 18.25 -13.11
C SER A 35 -7.33 18.29 -12.78
N ASN A 36 -7.79 17.34 -11.97
CA ASN A 36 -9.15 17.34 -11.47
C ASN A 36 -9.24 18.02 -10.10
N ASN A 37 -9.61 19.30 -10.10
CA ASN A 37 -9.77 20.11 -8.89
C ASN A 37 -11.26 20.45 -8.60
N ARG A 38 -12.20 19.86 -9.36
CA ARG A 38 -13.64 20.16 -9.24
C ARG A 38 -14.44 18.87 -9.06
N SER A 39 -14.58 18.43 -7.82
CA SER A 39 -15.72 17.57 -7.45
C SER A 39 -16.09 17.75 -5.98
N LYS A 40 -17.40 17.82 -5.71
CA LYS A 40 -17.95 17.85 -4.34
C LYS A 40 -17.95 16.46 -3.68
N SER A 41 -17.70 15.38 -4.45
CA SER A 41 -17.70 13.98 -3.97
C SER A 41 -16.33 13.33 -4.13
N CYS A 42 -15.28 13.97 -3.61
CA CYS A 42 -13.94 13.39 -3.66
C CYS A 42 -13.79 12.28 -2.63
N GLN A 43 -13.48 11.06 -3.08
CA GLN A 43 -13.24 9.91 -2.19
C GLN A 43 -11.75 9.72 -1.92
N LEU A 44 -10.90 9.87 -2.95
CA LEU A 44 -9.46 9.73 -2.84
C LEU A 44 -8.76 11.09 -3.00
N LYS A 45 -8.11 11.58 -1.95
CA LYS A 45 -7.33 12.83 -1.98
C LYS A 45 -5.84 12.53 -1.82
N VAL A 46 -5.03 13.17 -2.66
CA VAL A 46 -3.55 13.03 -2.67
C VAL A 46 -2.88 13.62 -1.42
N GLN A 47 -3.48 14.64 -0.78
CA GLN A 47 -2.80 15.49 0.21
C GLN A 47 -2.97 15.08 1.66
N GLU A 48 -4.01 14.32 1.96
CA GLU A 48 -4.19 13.72 3.27
C GLU A 48 -3.61 12.32 3.13
N ALA A 49 -2.61 11.95 3.93
CA ALA A 49 -2.08 10.58 4.02
C ALA A 49 -3.14 9.62 4.64
N LEU A 50 -4.40 9.80 4.25
CA LEU A 50 -5.56 9.08 4.68
C LEU A 50 -5.69 7.89 3.76
N SER A 51 -5.05 6.80 4.15
CA SER A 51 -5.46 5.48 3.70
C SER A 51 -6.97 5.34 3.87
N GLN A 52 -7.69 5.13 2.78
CA GLN A 52 -9.13 4.94 2.83
C GLN A 52 -9.43 3.46 2.99
N THR A 53 -10.01 3.08 4.12
CA THR A 53 -10.50 1.71 4.32
C THR A 53 -11.94 1.60 3.81
N LEU A 54 -12.16 0.72 2.84
CA LEU A 54 -13.46 0.38 2.30
C LEU A 54 -13.81 -1.04 2.71
N LEU A 55 -15.02 -1.23 3.24
CA LEU A 55 -15.54 -2.55 3.50
C LEU A 55 -16.29 -3.01 2.26
N LEU A 56 -15.72 -3.94 1.52
CA LEU A 56 -16.26 -4.40 0.25
C LEU A 56 -16.86 -5.78 0.39
N GLN A 57 -18.07 -5.95 -0.11
CA GLN A 57 -18.77 -7.23 -0.12
C GLN A 57 -18.45 -7.95 -1.43
N PRO A 58 -17.80 -9.14 -1.41
CA PRO A 58 -17.60 -9.93 -2.62
C PRO A 58 -18.95 -10.40 -3.18
N TYR A 59 -19.06 -10.50 -4.50
CA TYR A 59 -20.21 -11.15 -5.12
C TYR A 59 -20.12 -12.67 -4.91
N PRO A 60 -21.23 -13.36 -4.61
CA PRO A 60 -21.22 -14.81 -4.45
C PRO A 60 -20.84 -15.51 -5.76
N ILE A 61 -20.01 -16.55 -5.68
CA ILE A 61 -19.56 -17.30 -6.85
C ILE A 61 -20.75 -18.05 -7.45
N ASP A 62 -21.16 -17.67 -8.67
CA ASP A 62 -22.09 -18.47 -9.47
C ASP A 62 -21.32 -19.65 -10.10
N SER A 63 -21.76 -20.87 -9.80
CA SER A 63 -21.15 -22.10 -10.31
C SER A 63 -21.25 -22.24 -11.82
N GLU A 64 -22.19 -21.54 -12.47
CA GLU A 64 -22.37 -21.58 -13.93
C GLU A 64 -21.55 -20.51 -14.67
N LYS A 65 -21.25 -19.36 -14.03
CA LYS A 65 -20.61 -18.20 -14.69
C LYS A 65 -19.14 -18.00 -14.34
N GLY A 66 -18.62 -18.76 -13.37
CA GLY A 66 -17.23 -18.68 -12.95
C GLY A 66 -16.88 -17.37 -12.23
N ILE A 67 -15.61 -17.24 -11.84
CA ILE A 67 -15.14 -16.19 -10.93
C ILE A 67 -15.08 -14.81 -11.61
N SER A 68 -14.78 -14.75 -12.91
CA SER A 68 -14.50 -13.49 -13.64
C SER A 68 -15.73 -12.59 -13.86
N GLU A 69 -16.95 -13.15 -13.92
CA GLU A 69 -18.18 -12.37 -14.12
C GLU A 69 -18.85 -11.93 -12.80
N SER A 70 -18.38 -12.45 -11.67
CA SER A 70 -18.94 -12.24 -10.34
C SER A 70 -18.10 -11.26 -9.53
N ALA A 71 -17.98 -10.02 -10.01
CA ALA A 71 -17.16 -8.98 -9.39
C ALA A 71 -18.00 -7.84 -8.80
N THR A 72 -17.67 -7.43 -7.58
CA THR A 72 -18.15 -6.15 -7.05
C THR A 72 -17.25 -5.04 -7.58
N ILE A 73 -17.83 -4.11 -8.34
CA ILE A 73 -17.10 -2.98 -8.93
C ILE A 73 -17.37 -1.73 -8.11
N VAL A 74 -16.30 -1.07 -7.65
CA VAL A 74 -16.36 0.21 -6.96
C VAL A 74 -15.53 1.24 -7.72
N ALA A 75 -16.17 2.34 -8.08
CA ALA A 75 -15.51 3.48 -8.70
C ALA A 75 -15.25 4.56 -7.64
N LEU A 76 -13.97 4.92 -7.47
CA LEU A 76 -13.52 5.94 -6.52
C LEU A 76 -12.94 7.13 -7.28
N GLN A 77 -13.56 8.29 -7.10
CA GLN A 77 -13.07 9.51 -7.72
C GLN A 77 -11.86 10.05 -6.97
N ALA A 78 -10.76 10.27 -7.70
CA ALA A 78 -9.57 10.89 -7.15
C ALA A 78 -9.49 12.40 -7.50
N CYS A 79 -8.99 13.19 -6.55
CA CYS A 79 -8.82 14.62 -6.72
C CYS A 79 -7.50 15.13 -6.13
N GLY A 80 -7.14 16.35 -6.51
CA GLY A 80 -5.84 16.93 -6.15
C GLY A 80 -4.68 16.36 -6.95
N LEU A 81 -4.97 15.69 -8.08
CA LEU A 81 -3.98 15.23 -9.04
C LEU A 81 -3.37 16.43 -9.76
N LYS A 82 -2.05 16.45 -9.83
CA LYS A 82 -1.27 17.40 -10.61
C LYS A 82 -1.10 16.85 -12.01
N GLU A 83 -1.33 17.70 -13.00
CA GLU A 83 -1.15 17.34 -14.40
C GLU A 83 0.28 16.89 -14.67
N ASN A 84 0.43 15.85 -15.49
CA ASN A 84 1.71 15.23 -15.86
C ASN A 84 2.55 14.68 -14.70
N ALA A 85 2.00 14.61 -13.48
CA ALA A 85 2.66 13.94 -12.36
C ALA A 85 2.34 12.43 -12.35
N TRP A 86 3.30 11.66 -11.85
CA TRP A 86 3.16 10.22 -11.66
C TRP A 86 2.60 9.92 -10.28
N TYR A 87 1.77 8.89 -10.22
CA TYR A 87 1.10 8.43 -9.02
C TYR A 87 1.15 6.91 -8.94
N GLN A 88 1.13 6.41 -7.70
CA GLN A 88 1.03 5.02 -7.35
C GLN A 88 -0.28 4.83 -6.57
N LEU A 89 -1.16 4.00 -7.10
CA LEU A 89 -2.35 3.55 -6.39
C LEU A 89 -2.07 2.15 -5.84
N ARG A 90 -2.41 1.94 -4.57
CA ARG A 90 -2.26 0.66 -3.90
C ARG A 90 -3.58 0.25 -3.26
N ALA A 91 -3.99 -0.99 -3.47
CA ALA A 91 -5.05 -1.62 -2.70
C ALA A 91 -4.44 -2.75 -1.88
N SER A 92 -4.74 -2.78 -0.59
CA SER A 92 -4.21 -3.76 0.36
C SER A 92 -5.35 -4.42 1.12
N TRP A 93 -5.32 -5.73 1.29
CA TRP A 93 -6.34 -6.46 2.04
C TRP A 93 -5.73 -7.65 2.79
N PRO A 94 -6.35 -8.11 3.89
CA PRO A 94 -5.76 -9.18 4.69
C PRO A 94 -5.75 -10.51 3.93
N ALA A 95 -4.62 -11.23 3.97
CA ALA A 95 -4.46 -12.51 3.29
C ALA A 95 -5.38 -13.63 3.82
N VAL A 96 -6.02 -13.42 4.97
CA VAL A 96 -7.04 -14.33 5.52
C VAL A 96 -8.36 -14.28 4.74
N TYR A 97 -8.56 -13.25 3.90
CA TYR A 97 -9.71 -13.17 3.01
C TYR A 97 -9.33 -13.75 1.64
N PRO A 98 -9.93 -14.87 1.25
CA PRO A 98 -9.71 -15.47 -0.05
C PRO A 98 -10.51 -14.71 -1.12
N SER A 99 -10.01 -13.52 -1.43
CA SER A 99 -10.53 -12.60 -2.43
C SER A 99 -9.40 -12.09 -3.30
N ASP A 100 -9.67 -11.98 -4.59
CA ASP A 100 -8.78 -11.36 -5.56
C ASP A 100 -9.32 -9.97 -5.86
N ILE A 101 -8.43 -9.00 -5.98
CA ILE A 101 -8.76 -7.63 -6.33
C ILE A 101 -7.95 -7.26 -7.55
N ASP A 102 -8.62 -6.64 -8.52
CA ASP A 102 -7.99 -5.95 -9.65
C ASP A 102 -8.25 -4.43 -9.56
N LEU A 103 -7.24 -3.66 -9.91
CA LEU A 103 -7.23 -2.20 -9.94
C LEU A 103 -7.07 -1.72 -11.38
N ALA A 104 -7.97 -0.83 -11.78
CA ALA A 104 -7.88 -0.12 -13.03
C ALA A 104 -7.98 1.39 -12.82
N TRP A 105 -7.41 2.14 -13.76
CA TRP A 105 -7.41 3.60 -13.74
C TRP A 105 -8.06 4.15 -15.01
N ASN A 106 -9.04 5.05 -14.82
CA ASN A 106 -9.78 5.70 -15.91
C ASN A 106 -9.70 7.23 -15.76
N ASP A 107 -8.47 7.78 -15.84
CA ASP A 107 -8.05 9.19 -15.78
C ASP A 107 -8.41 10.00 -14.52
N THR A 108 -9.59 9.79 -13.96
CA THR A 108 -10.16 10.49 -12.81
C THR A 108 -10.72 9.52 -11.77
N HIS A 109 -10.95 8.27 -12.16
CA HIS A 109 -11.53 7.23 -11.30
C HIS A 109 -10.56 6.06 -11.15
N CYS A 110 -10.39 5.63 -9.91
CA CYS A 110 -9.90 4.32 -9.55
C CYS A 110 -11.08 3.35 -9.64
N LEU A 111 -10.94 2.29 -10.42
CA LEU A 111 -11.89 1.20 -10.52
C LEU A 111 -11.30 0.02 -9.75
N LEU A 112 -12.04 -0.46 -8.77
CA LEU A 112 -11.67 -1.62 -7.97
C LEU A 112 -12.66 -2.74 -8.23
N HIS A 113 -12.14 -3.87 -8.68
CA HIS A 113 -12.89 -5.07 -9.00
C HIS A 113 -12.58 -6.11 -7.93
N LEU A 114 -13.57 -6.49 -7.13
CA LEU A 114 -13.42 -7.47 -6.06
C LEU A 114 -14.07 -8.80 -6.47
N TYR A 115 -13.25 -9.84 -6.55
CA TYR A 115 -13.63 -11.21 -6.87
C TYR A 115 -13.61 -12.08 -5.61
N ALA A 116 -14.63 -12.91 -5.43
CA ALA A 116 -14.58 -13.98 -4.44
C ALA A 116 -13.73 -15.14 -5.02
N SER A 117 -12.52 -15.35 -4.49
CA SER A 117 -11.60 -16.40 -4.96
C SER A 117 -11.59 -17.64 -4.05
N PHE A 118 -12.61 -17.78 -3.20
CA PHE A 118 -12.65 -18.85 -2.20
C PHE A 118 -13.62 -19.96 -2.53
N TYR A 119 -13.05 -21.15 -2.61
CA TYR A 119 -13.82 -22.38 -2.69
C TYR A 119 -13.94 -22.99 -1.29
N SER A 120 -15.17 -23.19 -0.80
CA SER A 120 -15.43 -23.84 0.48
C SER A 120 -16.48 -24.94 0.31
N ALA A 121 -16.35 -26.04 1.03
CA ALA A 121 -17.40 -27.05 1.10
C ALA A 121 -18.69 -26.53 1.78
N ASN A 122 -18.61 -25.40 2.49
CA ASN A 122 -19.76 -24.76 3.11
C ASN A 122 -20.50 -23.84 2.13
N THR A 123 -21.57 -24.35 1.53
CA THR A 123 -22.40 -23.63 0.55
C THR A 123 -23.07 -22.37 1.11
N SER A 124 -23.30 -22.29 2.42
CA SER A 124 -23.85 -21.09 3.05
C SER A 124 -22.85 -19.94 3.05
N LEU A 125 -21.57 -20.24 3.30
CA LEU A 125 -20.49 -19.26 3.28
C LEU A 125 -20.19 -18.75 1.86
N MET A 126 -20.34 -19.61 0.85
CA MET A 126 -20.20 -19.22 -0.57
C MET A 126 -21.33 -18.31 -1.05
N LYS A 127 -22.56 -18.50 -0.52
CA LYS A 127 -23.72 -17.66 -0.85
C LYS A 127 -23.65 -16.28 -0.20
N ASN A 128 -23.06 -16.20 1.00
CA ASN A 128 -22.94 -14.96 1.77
C ASN A 128 -21.48 -14.79 2.23
N PRO A 129 -20.58 -14.35 1.32
CA PRO A 129 -19.19 -14.12 1.67
C PRO A 129 -19.06 -13.04 2.76
N ARG A 130 -17.95 -13.05 3.49
CA ARG A 130 -17.70 -11.99 4.47
C ARG A 130 -17.21 -10.72 3.77
N PRO A 131 -17.58 -9.52 4.26
CA PRO A 131 -17.00 -8.29 3.75
C PRO A 131 -15.49 -8.26 3.98
N VAL A 132 -14.75 -7.81 2.98
CA VAL A 132 -13.29 -7.67 3.00
C VAL A 132 -12.94 -6.21 3.28
N PRO A 133 -12.14 -5.91 4.31
CA PRO A 133 -11.59 -4.59 4.50
C PRO A 133 -10.45 -4.37 3.50
N VAL A 134 -10.62 -3.40 2.61
CA VAL A 134 -9.65 -3.02 1.59
C VAL A 134 -9.15 -1.62 1.88
N GLN A 135 -7.84 -1.48 2.04
CA GLN A 135 -7.18 -0.20 2.26
C GLN A 135 -6.64 0.33 0.94
N ILE A 136 -7.02 1.55 0.57
CA ILE A 136 -6.62 2.18 -0.68
C ILE A 136 -5.77 3.42 -0.38
N ASP A 137 -4.60 3.46 -1.01
CA ASP A 137 -3.64 4.55 -0.89
C ASP A 137 -3.34 5.13 -2.26
N LEU A 138 -3.30 6.45 -2.34
CA LEU A 138 -2.91 7.19 -3.54
C LEU A 138 -1.69 8.07 -3.22
N ASP A 139 -0.51 7.65 -3.69
CA ASP A 139 0.75 8.32 -3.40
C ASP A 139 1.34 8.98 -4.66
N PRO A 140 1.83 10.22 -4.59
CA PRO A 140 2.60 10.80 -5.67
C PRO A 140 3.99 10.14 -5.78
N LEU A 141 4.42 9.86 -7.01
CA LEU A 141 5.73 9.33 -7.32
C LEU A 141 6.71 10.45 -7.65
N ILE A 142 7.79 10.50 -6.89
CA ILE A 142 8.93 11.37 -7.08
C ILE A 142 9.87 10.69 -8.07
N LEU A 143 10.36 11.46 -9.05
CA LEU A 143 11.17 10.97 -10.17
C LEU A 143 10.50 9.85 -11.00
N GLY A 144 9.17 9.68 -10.87
CA GLY A 144 8.41 8.69 -11.61
C GLY A 144 8.48 7.25 -11.07
N PHE A 145 9.20 7.00 -9.98
CA PHE A 145 9.32 5.64 -9.41
C PHE A 145 9.30 5.57 -7.88
N LEU A 146 9.61 6.66 -7.16
CA LEU A 146 9.73 6.63 -5.70
C LEU A 146 8.48 7.22 -5.03
N PRO A 147 7.69 6.46 -4.27
CA PRO A 147 6.54 7.00 -3.55
C PRO A 147 6.97 8.04 -2.52
N SER A 148 6.24 9.15 -2.43
CA SER A 148 6.57 10.22 -1.48
C SER A 148 6.53 9.77 -0.02
N SER A 149 5.71 8.77 0.29
CA SER A 149 5.60 8.15 1.61
C SER A 149 6.90 7.45 2.05
N VAL A 150 7.77 7.07 1.12
CA VAL A 150 9.03 6.33 1.38
C VAL A 150 10.23 7.28 1.56
N ILE A 151 10.11 8.58 1.25
CA ILE A 151 11.20 9.56 1.38
C ILE A 151 11.81 9.59 2.79
N PRO A 152 11.03 9.67 3.89
CA PRO A 152 11.63 9.76 5.22
C PRO A 152 12.50 8.54 5.53
N THR A 153 12.05 7.36 5.12
CA THR A 153 12.79 6.10 5.26
C THR A 153 14.09 6.13 4.47
N VAL A 154 14.07 6.59 3.21
CA VAL A 154 15.27 6.74 2.38
C VAL A 154 16.27 7.71 3.01
N ILE A 155 15.81 8.84 3.55
CA ILE A 155 16.67 9.82 4.23
C ILE A 155 17.37 9.19 5.44
N VAL A 156 16.63 8.47 6.29
CA VAL A 156 17.18 7.80 7.48
C VAL A 156 18.21 6.74 7.08
N ILE A 157 17.90 5.88 6.11
CA ILE A 157 18.83 4.85 5.62
C ILE A 157 20.10 5.49 5.07
N THR A 158 19.95 6.55 4.27
CA THR A 158 21.09 7.28 3.69
C THR A 158 21.97 7.88 4.78
N ALA A 159 21.39 8.52 5.80
CA ALA A 159 22.14 9.08 6.93
C ALA A 159 22.90 7.99 7.72
N LEU A 160 22.29 6.82 7.92
CA LEU A 160 22.94 5.69 8.58
C LEU A 160 24.13 5.17 7.77
N VAL A 161 23.98 5.01 6.46
CA VAL A 161 25.06 4.54 5.57
C VAL A 161 26.21 5.56 5.51
N VAL A 162 25.90 6.85 5.36
CA VAL A 162 26.93 7.89 5.28
C VAL A 162 27.68 8.03 6.61
N SER A 163 27.00 7.91 7.76
CA SER A 163 27.63 8.00 9.08
C SER A 163 28.43 6.74 9.45
N SER A 164 28.09 5.56 8.92
CA SER A 164 28.83 4.32 9.21
C SER A 164 30.23 4.30 8.59
N ILE A 165 30.44 4.99 7.47
CA ILE A 165 31.74 5.05 6.77
C ILE A 165 32.84 5.68 7.65
N PRO A 166 32.74 6.94 8.13
CA PRO A 166 33.77 7.53 8.98
C PRO A 166 33.89 6.79 10.32
N PHE A 167 32.79 6.25 10.85
CA PHE A 167 32.81 5.42 12.05
C PHE A 167 33.65 4.15 11.85
N ALA A 168 33.51 3.45 10.72
CA ALA A 168 34.33 2.30 10.39
C ALA A 168 35.82 2.67 10.28
N PHE A 169 36.15 3.78 9.63
CA PHE A 169 37.54 4.28 9.56
C PHE A 169 38.12 4.60 10.93
N PHE A 170 37.32 5.17 11.84
CA PHE A 170 37.74 5.45 13.21
C PHE A 170 38.09 4.15 13.96
N ILE A 171 37.26 3.11 13.84
CA ILE A 171 37.52 1.80 14.46
C ILE A 171 38.79 1.16 13.89
N LEU A 172 38.95 1.16 12.56
CA LEU A 172 40.14 0.60 11.90
C LEU A 172 41.42 1.31 12.32
N LYS A 173 41.39 2.65 12.50
CA LYS A 173 42.54 3.40 13.01
C LYS A 173 42.90 3.00 14.44
N LYS A 174 41.90 2.83 15.30
CA LYS A 174 42.12 2.45 16.71
C LYS A 174 42.77 1.06 16.82
N GLN A 175 42.30 0.09 16.03
CA GLN A 175 42.89 -1.26 16.01
C GLN A 175 44.34 -1.31 15.53
N LYS A 176 44.83 -0.31 14.80
CA LYS A 176 46.23 -0.25 14.36
C LYS A 176 47.18 0.30 15.45
N GLN A 177 46.64 0.93 16.49
CA GLN A 177 47.43 1.55 17.57
C GLN A 177 47.62 0.63 18.78
N ASP A 178 46.82 -0.42 18.89
CA ASP A 178 46.95 -1.53 19.85
C ASP A 178 47.77 -2.67 19.24
#